data_AF-A0A835HPE1-F1
#
_entry.id   AF-A0A835HPE1-F1
#
_cell.length_a   1.000
_cell.length_b   1.000
_cell.length_c   1.000
_cell.angle_alpha   90.00
_cell.angle_beta   90.00
_cell.angle_gamma   90.00
#
_symmetry.space_group_name_H-M   'P 1'
#
loop_
_entity.id
_entity.type
_entity.pdbx_description
1 polymer ?
#
loop_
_entity_poly.entity_id
_entity_poly.type
_entity_poly.pdbx_seq_one_letter_code
_entity_poly.pdbx_strand_id
1 'polypeptide(L)'
;MSGWFSVTGQVLALSSVVTMVFLGYKCEARCEFKAIFNFGDSNSDTGGFWAAFPAQSAPYGMTYFKKPSGRATDGRLIIDFLGKILQLNQSNLLLRASTTFWRLAWDRIT
;
A
#
# COMPACT_ATOMS: atom_id res chain seq x y z
N MET A 1 41.19 5.12 -47.19
CA MET A 1 40.80 5.94 -46.02
C MET A 1 39.28 6.04 -45.81
N SER A 2 38.43 5.67 -46.79
CA SER A 2 36.96 5.79 -46.71
C SER A 2 36.26 4.71 -45.87
N GLY A 3 36.84 3.51 -45.71
CA GLY A 3 36.20 2.40 -44.99
C GLY A 3 36.04 2.62 -43.48
N TRP A 4 36.94 3.40 -42.87
CA TRP A 4 36.94 3.67 -41.42
C TRP A 4 35.72 4.48 -40.97
N PHE A 5 35.25 5.41 -41.82
CA PHE A 5 34.06 6.22 -41.55
C PHE A 5 32.76 5.40 -41.57
N SER A 6 32.70 4.34 -42.38
CA SER A 6 31.53 3.45 -42.45
C SER A 6 31.41 2.55 -41.22
N VAL A 7 32.53 1.98 -40.77
CA VAL A 7 32.58 1.10 -39.60
C VAL A 7 32.31 1.88 -38.30
N THR A 8 32.86 3.08 -38.14
CA THR A 8 32.56 3.93 -36.97
C THR A 8 31.08 4.33 -36.92
N GLY A 9 30.46 4.63 -38.06
CA GLY A 9 29.03 4.92 -38.12
C GLY A 9 28.15 3.74 -37.68
N GLN A 10 28.48 2.52 -38.11
CA GLN A 10 27.76 1.30 -37.72
C GLN A 10 27.89 0.98 -36.23
N VAL A 11 29.08 1.14 -35.65
CA VAL A 11 29.32 0.90 -34.22
C VAL A 11 28.53 1.91 -33.35
N LEU A 12 28.49 3.18 -33.75
CA LEU A 12 27.72 4.21 -33.05
C LEU A 12 26.21 3.98 -33.15
N ALA A 13 25.72 3.55 -34.32
CA ALA A 13 24.32 3.19 -34.50
C ALA A 13 23.93 2.02 -33.58
N LEU A 14 24.73 0.95 -33.55
CA LEU A 14 24.47 -0.20 -32.68
C LEU A 14 24.52 0.18 -31.20
N SER A 15 25.47 1.01 -30.76
CA SER A 15 25.53 1.43 -29.36
C SER A 15 24.31 2.28 -28.98
N SER A 16 23.84 3.16 -29.87
CA SER A 16 22.64 3.97 -29.64
C SER A 16 21.36 3.14 -29.52
N VAL A 17 21.21 2.11 -30.37
CA VAL A 17 20.10 1.16 -30.33
C VAL A 17 20.13 0.35 -29.03
N VAL A 18 21.30 -0.16 -28.66
CA VAL A 18 21.49 -0.89 -27.40
C VAL A 18 21.14 0.00 -26.19
N THR A 19 21.56 1.26 -26.19
CA THR A 19 21.27 2.22 -25.10
C THR A 19 19.77 2.55 -25.01
N MET A 20 19.10 2.72 -26.15
CA MET A 20 17.64 2.92 -26.22
C MET A 20 16.86 1.71 -25.69
N VAL A 21 17.29 0.51 -26.03
CA VAL A 21 16.70 -0.73 -25.51
C VAL A 21 16.81 -0.78 -23.99
N PHE A 22 17.97 -0.45 -23.41
CA PHE A 22 18.15 -0.42 -21.95
C PHE A 22 17.37 0.70 -21.24
N LEU A 23 17.14 1.85 -21.89
CA LEU A 23 16.34 2.96 -21.34
C LEU A 23 14.84 2.67 -21.37
N GLY A 24 14.35 1.87 -22.33
CA GLY A 24 12.93 1.51 -22.45
C GLY A 24 12.40 0.60 -21.33
N TYR A 25 13.28 -0.07 -20.58
CA TYR A 25 12.89 -1.00 -19.51
C TYR A 25 12.75 -0.37 -18.12
N LYS A 26 13.02 0.93 -17.94
CA LYS A 26 12.91 1.59 -16.63
C LYS A 26 11.64 2.43 -16.51
N CYS A 27 10.49 1.76 -16.45
CA CYS A 27 9.29 2.32 -15.87
C CYS A 27 8.90 1.48 -14.66
N GLU A 28 9.48 1.81 -13.51
CA GLU A 28 8.95 1.35 -12.23
C GLU A 28 8.19 2.52 -11.61
N ALA A 29 6.93 2.66 -12.02
CA ALA A 29 5.99 3.54 -11.33
C ALA A 29 5.73 2.93 -9.95
N ARG A 30 6.56 3.26 -8.97
CA ARG A 30 6.27 2.98 -7.57
C ARG A 30 5.09 3.84 -7.17
N CYS A 31 3.88 3.29 -7.26
CA CYS A 31 2.69 3.90 -6.70
C CYS A 31 2.86 3.97 -5.18
N GLU A 32 3.29 5.13 -4.68
CA GLU A 32 3.41 5.39 -3.26
C GLU A 32 2.03 5.73 -2.69
N PHE A 33 1.34 4.72 -2.16
CA PHE A 33 0.10 4.94 -1.42
C PHE A 33 0.43 5.51 -0.05
N LYS A 34 -0.18 6.65 0.30
CA LYS A 34 0.01 7.25 1.63
C LYS A 34 -0.93 6.64 2.69
N ALA A 35 -2.09 6.14 2.28
CA ALA A 35 -3.13 5.63 3.18
C ALA A 35 -4.13 4.71 2.46
N ILE A 36 -4.83 3.87 3.24
CA ILE A 36 -6.02 3.13 2.81
C ILE A 36 -7.21 3.62 3.65
N PHE A 37 -8.30 3.97 2.96
CA PHE A 37 -9.57 4.23 3.62
C PHE A 37 -10.46 3.01 3.46
N ASN A 38 -10.80 2.38 4.58
CA ASN A 38 -11.63 1.20 4.65
C ASN A 38 -13.00 1.58 5.23
N PHE A 39 -14.06 1.23 4.52
CA PHE A 39 -15.44 1.31 4.98
C PHE A 39 -15.99 -0.11 5.03
N GLY A 40 -16.70 -0.46 6.10
CA GLY A 40 -17.28 -1.79 6.21
C GLY A 40 -17.84 -2.10 7.59
N ASP A 41 -17.92 -3.39 7.86
CA ASP A 41 -18.42 -3.98 9.09
C ASP A 41 -17.28 -4.60 9.92
N SER A 42 -17.62 -5.48 10.86
CA SER A 42 -16.69 -6.17 11.75
C SER A 42 -15.58 -6.96 11.03
N ASN A 43 -15.79 -7.37 9.78
CA ASN A 43 -14.79 -8.12 8.99
C ASN A 43 -13.63 -7.26 8.50
N SER A 44 -13.77 -5.93 8.51
CA SER A 44 -12.71 -5.00 8.13
C SER A 44 -12.33 -4.04 9.27
N ASP A 45 -13.12 -3.99 10.35
CA ASP A 45 -12.86 -3.11 11.48
C ASP A 45 -11.60 -3.51 12.27
N THR A 46 -10.64 -2.60 12.34
CA THR A 46 -9.37 -2.79 13.05
C THR A 46 -9.40 -2.29 14.50
N GLY A 47 -10.59 -2.04 15.06
CA GLY A 47 -10.80 -1.62 16.44
C GLY A 47 -11.60 -0.31 16.60
N GLY A 48 -12.22 0.19 15.53
CA GLY A 48 -13.09 1.36 15.56
C GLY A 48 -14.34 1.14 16.39
N PHE A 49 -14.98 -0.02 16.23
CA PHE A 49 -16.14 -0.39 17.04
C PHE A 49 -15.74 -0.51 18.51
N TRP A 50 -14.62 -1.20 18.81
CA TRP A 50 -14.08 -1.32 20.17
C TRP A 50 -13.74 0.03 20.82
N ALA A 51 -13.20 0.97 20.04
CA ALA A 51 -12.89 2.32 20.54
C ALA A 51 -14.14 3.14 20.88
N ALA A 52 -15.26 2.93 20.17
CA ALA A 52 -16.53 3.58 20.47
C ALA A 52 -17.30 2.84 21.58
N PHE A 53 -17.25 1.51 21.57
CA PHE A 53 -17.95 0.61 22.47
C PHE A 53 -17.01 -0.54 22.87
N PRO A 54 -16.47 -0.54 24.10
CA PRO A 54 -15.54 -1.58 24.55
C PRO A 54 -16.25 -2.90 24.89
N ALA A 55 -16.90 -3.52 23.89
CA ALA A 55 -17.71 -4.73 24.02
C ALA A 55 -17.02 -6.03 23.56
N GLN A 56 -16.02 -5.94 22.69
CA GLN A 56 -15.16 -7.03 22.21
C GLN A 56 -14.15 -7.55 23.27
N SER A 57 -14.63 -8.29 24.27
CA SER A 57 -13.79 -8.97 25.26
C SER A 57 -13.05 -10.21 24.67
N ALA A 58 -12.16 -10.83 25.46
CA ALA A 58 -11.53 -12.10 25.09
C ALA A 58 -12.59 -13.12 24.57
N PRO A 59 -12.27 -13.96 23.57
CA PRO A 59 -10.92 -14.40 23.16
C PRO A 59 -10.26 -13.62 22.02
N TYR A 60 -10.88 -12.56 21.47
CA TYR A 60 -10.41 -11.96 20.22
C TYR A 60 -9.02 -11.29 20.31
N GLY A 61 -8.06 -11.83 19.57
CA GLY A 61 -6.70 -11.32 19.39
C GLY A 61 -5.65 -12.12 20.17
N MET A 62 -6.06 -13.10 20.97
CA MET A 62 -5.19 -13.95 21.76
C MET A 62 -4.37 -14.94 20.92
N THR A 63 -4.86 -15.41 19.77
CA THR A 63 -4.10 -16.35 18.90
C THR A 63 -2.96 -15.63 18.19
N TYR A 64 -3.22 -14.52 17.50
CA TYR A 64 -2.19 -13.81 16.71
C TYR A 64 -1.47 -12.71 17.49
N PHE A 65 -2.21 -11.78 18.11
CA PHE A 65 -1.63 -10.59 18.77
C PHE A 65 -1.23 -10.84 20.23
N LYS A 66 -1.65 -11.97 20.82
CA LYS A 66 -1.43 -12.37 22.22
C LYS A 66 -2.02 -11.39 23.24
N LYS A 67 -2.98 -10.58 22.82
CA LYS A 67 -3.72 -9.62 23.65
C LYS A 67 -5.05 -9.27 22.98
N PRO A 68 -6.05 -8.75 23.73
CA PRO A 68 -7.27 -8.21 23.14
C PRO A 68 -6.93 -7.18 22.06
N SER A 69 -7.34 -7.47 20.82
CA SER A 69 -7.02 -6.62 19.65
C SER A 69 -8.10 -5.58 19.36
N GLY A 70 -9.28 -5.71 19.98
CA GLY A 70 -10.47 -4.90 19.67
C GLY A 70 -11.13 -5.25 18.34
N ARG A 71 -10.72 -6.35 17.70
CA ARG A 71 -11.26 -6.83 16.42
C ARG A 71 -12.21 -8.00 16.65
N ALA A 72 -13.13 -8.25 15.72
CA ALA A 72 -14.05 -9.40 15.79
C ALA A 72 -13.41 -10.73 15.36
N THR A 73 -12.08 -10.86 15.49
CA THR A 73 -11.33 -12.05 15.08
C THR A 73 -10.16 -12.31 16.02
N ASP A 74 -9.69 -13.56 16.05
CA ASP A 74 -8.51 -13.96 16.80
C ASP A 74 -7.19 -13.80 16.01
N GLY A 75 -7.30 -13.33 14.76
CA GLY A 75 -6.21 -13.21 13.80
C GLY A 75 -6.14 -11.85 13.09
N ARG A 76 -5.52 -11.86 11.92
CA ARG A 76 -5.44 -10.70 11.02
C ARG A 76 -6.68 -10.61 10.14
N LEU A 77 -7.05 -9.39 9.76
CA LEU A 77 -8.07 -9.10 8.76
C LEU A 77 -7.45 -8.95 7.38
N ILE A 78 -8.26 -9.02 6.32
CA ILE A 78 -7.78 -8.86 4.93
C ILE A 78 -7.01 -7.54 4.72
N ILE A 79 -7.43 -6.48 5.42
CA ILE A 79 -6.80 -5.15 5.39
C ILE A 79 -5.33 -5.18 5.88
N ASP A 80 -4.98 -6.07 6.81
CA ASP A 80 -3.58 -6.20 7.27
C ASP A 80 -2.68 -6.76 6.16
N PHE A 81 -3.20 -7.68 5.34
CA PHE A 81 -2.46 -8.26 4.23
C PHE A 81 -2.30 -7.25 3.09
N LEU A 82 -3.35 -6.46 2.80
CA LEU A 82 -3.29 -5.38 1.82
C LEU A 82 -2.28 -4.31 2.23
N GLY A 83 -2.30 -3.88 3.51
CA GLY A 83 -1.32 -2.93 4.02
C GLY A 83 0.12 -3.44 3.88
N LYS A 84 0.35 -4.74 4.10
CA LYS A 84 1.66 -5.36 3.90
C LYS A 84 2.11 -5.36 2.44
N ILE A 85 1.21 -5.70 1.50
CA ILE A 85 1.52 -5.71 0.06
C ILE A 85 1.85 -4.29 -0.43
N LEU A 86 1.12 -3.30 0.08
CA LEU A 86 1.30 -1.89 -0.28
C LEU A 86 2.42 -1.21 0.51
N GLN A 87 3.19 -1.96 1.32
CA GLN A 87 4.31 -1.45 2.13
C GLN A 87 3.91 -0.27 3.03
N LEU A 88 2.67 -0.27 3.51
CA LEU A 88 2.17 0.74 4.41
C LEU A 88 2.62 0.43 5.83
N ASN A 89 3.21 1.43 6.50
CA ASN A 89 3.44 1.35 7.93
C ASN A 89 2.10 1.22 8.65
N GLN A 90 2.06 0.45 9.73
CA GLN A 90 0.85 0.24 10.54
C GLN A 90 0.27 1.57 11.07
N SER A 91 1.10 2.59 11.28
CA SER A 91 0.67 3.96 11.58
C SER A 91 -0.15 4.62 10.46
N ASN A 92 0.08 4.24 9.21
CA ASN A 92 -0.63 4.74 8.01
C ASN A 92 -1.92 3.95 7.73
N LEU A 93 -1.98 2.69 8.19
CA LEU A 93 -3.21 1.88 8.23
C LEU A 93 -4.18 2.39 9.29
N LEU A 94 -3.63 3.03 10.34
CA LEU A 94 -4.33 3.67 11.45
C LEU A 94 -4.80 5.10 11.13
N LEU A 95 -5.17 5.40 9.88
CA LEU A 95 -6.12 6.49 9.63
C LEU A 95 -7.54 6.04 10.03
N ARG A 96 -7.65 5.78 11.33
CA ARG A 96 -8.59 6.43 12.23
C ARG A 96 -10.06 6.13 11.94
N ALA A 97 -10.49 4.98 12.42
CA ALA A 97 -11.89 4.72 12.77
C ALA A 97 -12.40 5.57 13.96
N SER A 98 -11.76 6.70 14.28
CA SER A 98 -12.14 7.58 15.38
C SER A 98 -12.45 8.98 14.85
N THR A 99 -13.75 9.24 14.69
CA THR A 99 -14.47 10.54 14.61
C THR A 99 -14.06 11.61 13.58
N THR A 100 -12.81 11.68 13.10
CA THR A 100 -12.41 12.64 12.04
C THR A 100 -12.64 12.15 10.64
N PHE A 101 -12.90 10.86 10.45
CA PHE A 101 -13.18 10.30 9.14
C PHE A 101 -14.48 10.83 8.55
N TRP A 102 -15.54 10.96 9.38
CA TRP A 102 -16.78 11.61 8.95
C TRP A 102 -16.59 13.09 8.60
N ARG A 103 -15.69 13.81 9.29
CA ARG A 103 -15.40 15.22 8.99
C ARG A 103 -14.63 15.38 7.68
N LEU A 104 -13.56 14.62 7.48
CA LEU A 104 -12.70 14.73 6.30
C LEU A 104 -13.29 14.08 5.03
N ALA A 105 -14.17 13.09 5.18
CA ALA A 105 -14.88 12.48 4.04
C ALA A 105 -16.04 13.37 3.56
N TRP A 106 -16.74 14.06 4.46
CA TRP A 106 -17.80 15.01 4.09
C TRP A 106 -17.22 16.27 3.44
N ASP A 107 -16.15 16.84 4.02
CA ASP A 107 -15.47 18.05 3.50
C ASP A 107 -14.82 17.85 2.12
N ARG A 108 -14.79 16.62 1.58
CA ARG A 108 -14.23 16.30 0.26
C ARG A 108 -15.28 15.83 -0.77
N ILE A 109 -16.54 15.69 -0.35
CA ILE A 109 -17.67 15.26 -1.20
C ILE A 109 -18.69 16.40 -1.41
N THR A 110 -18.64 17.46 -0.60
CA THR A 110 -19.30 18.76 -0.84
C THR A 110 -18.27 19.82 -1.18
#